data_AF-A0A2V6QB12-F1
#
_entry.id   AF-A0A2V6QB12-F1
#
_cell.length_a   1.000
_cell.length_b   1.000
_cell.length_c   1.000
_cell.angle_alpha   90.00
_cell.angle_beta   90.00
_cell.angle_gamma   90.00
#
_symmetry.space_group_name_H-M   'P 1'
#
loop_
_entity.id
_entity.type
_entity.pdbx_description
1 polymer ?
#
loop_
_entity_poly.entity_id
_entity_poly.type
_entity_poly.pdbx_seq_one_letter_code
_entity_poly.pdbx_strand_id
1 'polypeptide(L)'
;MNRLVPALLVALGLLLAGCATSTRVVQMGPLGNGDRLVTVVVSEDRSVVRQECVNIPSAGPILGCHVWRRVTGPGGGSVQLVKIVRFTDAMPSELSLEIDVHELCHAIAALQPIDDPCHTDNGGIIESAAASAAVRWR
;
A
#
# COMPACT_ATOMS: atom_id res chain seq x y z
N MET A 1 -43.03 15.00 23.98
CA MET A 1 -41.70 14.49 24.38
C MET A 1 -41.03 13.58 23.32
N ASN A 2 -41.41 13.64 22.03
CA ASN A 2 -40.92 12.68 21.01
C ASN A 2 -39.87 13.22 20.01
N ARG A 3 -39.42 14.48 20.13
CA ARG A 3 -38.49 15.08 19.15
C ARG A 3 -37.00 15.01 19.54
N LEU A 4 -36.68 14.57 20.76
CA LEU A 4 -35.30 14.49 21.26
C LEU A 4 -34.60 13.16 20.90
N VAL A 5 -35.37 12.07 20.74
CA VAL A 5 -34.85 10.73 20.42
C VAL A 5 -34.18 10.65 19.05
N PRO A 6 -34.73 11.19 17.95
CA PRO A 6 -34.08 11.09 16.64
C PRO A 6 -32.81 11.94 16.56
N ALA A 7 -32.76 13.09 17.25
CA ALA A 7 -31.57 13.95 17.29
C ALA A 7 -30.39 13.27 18.00
N LEU A 8 -30.66 12.51 19.08
CA LEU A 8 -29.64 11.78 19.82
C LEU A 8 -29.03 10.64 18.98
N LEU A 9 -29.84 9.94 18.18
CA LEU A 9 -29.39 8.84 17.32
C LEU A 9 -28.52 9.33 16.15
N VAL A 10 -28.85 10.48 15.56
CA VAL A 10 -28.02 11.09 14.50
C VAL A 10 -26.68 11.58 15.05
N ALA A 11 -26.67 12.19 16.24
CA ALA A 11 -25.44 12.61 16.91
C ALA A 11 -24.54 11.42 17.28
N LEU A 12 -25.12 10.30 17.73
CA LEU A 12 -24.37 9.08 18.04
C LEU A 12 -23.79 8.41 16.78
N GLY A 13 -24.52 8.44 15.66
CA GLY A 13 -24.05 7.95 14.37
C GLY A 13 -22.88 8.75 13.79
N LEU A 14 -22.87 10.08 13.99
CA LEU A 14 -21.78 10.96 13.56
C LEU A 14 -20.51 10.80 14.41
N LEU A 15 -20.65 10.47 15.70
CA LEU A 15 -19.50 10.18 16.59
C LEU A 15 -18.82 8.84 16.26
N LEU A 16 -19.55 7.87 15.70
CA LEU A 16 -19.02 6.56 15.29
C LEU A 16 -18.31 6.57 13.93
N ALA A 17 -18.45 7.64 13.14
CA ALA A 17 -17.69 7.85 11.91
C ALA A 17 -16.26 8.37 12.16
N GLY A 18 -15.91 8.66 13.42
CA GLY A 18 -14.70 9.41 13.81
C GLY A 18 -13.38 8.63 13.89
N CYS A 19 -13.33 7.34 13.52
CA CYS A 19 -12.07 6.60 13.40
C CYS A 19 -12.02 5.87 12.07
N ALA A 20 -12.10 6.60 10.96
CA ALA A 20 -11.72 6.06 9.67
C ALA A 20 -10.20 5.80 9.71
N THR A 21 -9.81 4.57 10.01
CA THR A 21 -8.40 4.15 9.94
C THR A 21 -7.92 4.26 8.50
N SER A 22 -6.88 5.06 8.26
CA SER A 22 -6.39 5.32 6.93
C SER A 22 -5.46 4.20 6.45
N THR A 23 -5.56 3.85 5.17
CA THR A 23 -4.62 2.95 4.50
C THR A 23 -4.26 3.56 3.16
N ARG A 24 -2.96 3.54 2.84
CA ARG A 24 -2.43 3.94 1.54
C ARG A 24 -1.68 2.80 0.91
N VAL A 25 -1.89 2.64 -0.38
CA VAL A 25 -1.21 1.65 -1.21
C VAL A 25 -0.59 2.39 -2.37
N VAL A 26 0.72 2.28 -2.51
CA VAL A 26 1.47 2.84 -3.64
C VAL A 26 2.17 1.69 -4.35
N GLN A 27 2.10 1.69 -5.68
CA GLN A 27 2.69 0.66 -6.52
C GLN A 27 3.52 1.30 -7.62
N MET A 28 4.69 0.73 -7.91
CA MET A 28 5.59 1.24 -8.93
C MET A 28 6.30 0.13 -9.69
N GLY A 29 6.83 0.47 -10.86
CA GLY A 29 7.56 -0.44 -11.73
C GLY A 29 6.65 -1.41 -12.50
N PRO A 30 5.82 -0.96 -13.46
CA PRO A 30 5.12 -1.86 -14.38
C PRO A 30 6.03 -2.92 -14.99
N LEU A 31 5.56 -4.17 -15.05
CA LEU A 31 6.25 -5.27 -15.74
C LEU A 31 5.51 -5.78 -17.00
N GLY A 32 4.56 -5.00 -17.53
CA GLY A 32 3.83 -5.30 -18.78
C GLY A 32 2.80 -6.43 -18.71
N ASN A 33 2.82 -7.27 -17.67
CA ASN A 33 1.87 -8.35 -17.40
C ASN A 33 0.79 -7.98 -16.37
N GLY A 34 0.70 -6.70 -16.00
CA GLY A 34 -0.17 -6.20 -14.92
C GLY A 34 0.46 -6.24 -13.53
N ASP A 35 1.62 -6.88 -13.35
CA ASP A 35 2.36 -6.81 -12.09
C ASP A 35 3.10 -5.47 -11.94
N ARG A 36 3.38 -5.14 -10.67
CA ARG A 36 4.19 -3.99 -10.25
C ARG A 36 5.38 -4.51 -9.44
N LEU A 37 6.59 -4.03 -9.75
CA LEU A 37 7.83 -4.45 -9.13
C LEU A 37 7.80 -4.23 -7.61
N VAL A 38 7.26 -3.08 -7.19
CA VAL A 38 7.17 -2.69 -5.78
C VAL A 38 5.74 -2.32 -5.43
N THR A 39 5.27 -2.83 -4.30
CA THR A 39 4.03 -2.41 -3.65
C THR A 39 4.31 -2.04 -2.20
N VAL A 40 3.91 -0.85 -1.76
CA VAL A 40 4.00 -0.45 -0.36
C VAL A 40 2.59 -0.22 0.18
N VAL A 41 2.28 -0.85 1.31
CA VAL A 41 1.05 -0.67 2.07
C VAL A 41 1.39 -0.01 3.40
N VAL A 42 0.87 1.19 3.63
CA VAL A 42 0.99 1.90 4.92
C VAL A 42 -0.39 2.01 5.52
N SER A 43 -0.56 1.56 6.76
CA SER A 43 -1.87 1.53 7.41
C SER A 43 -1.81 1.91 8.88
N GLU A 44 -2.82 2.65 9.33
CA GLU A 44 -3.13 2.87 10.75
C GLU A 44 -3.98 1.71 11.32
N ASP A 45 -4.45 0.81 10.46
CA ASP A 45 -5.24 -0.36 10.84
C ASP A 45 -4.34 -1.60 11.03
N ARG A 46 -4.21 -2.04 12.28
CA ARG A 46 -3.47 -3.27 12.63
C ARG A 46 -4.10 -4.53 12.03
N SER A 47 -5.39 -4.51 11.69
CA SER A 47 -6.06 -5.63 11.04
C SER A 47 -5.61 -5.77 9.59
N VAL A 48 -5.45 -4.66 8.85
CA VAL A 48 -4.87 -4.64 7.50
C VAL A 48 -3.44 -5.17 7.54
N VAL A 49 -2.61 -4.69 8.46
CA VAL A 49 -1.22 -5.17 8.59
C VAL A 49 -1.17 -6.66 8.88
N ARG A 50 -2.03 -7.16 9.78
CA ARG A 50 -2.09 -8.60 10.10
C ARG A 50 -2.57 -9.43 8.91
N GLN A 51 -3.56 -8.94 8.17
CA GLN A 51 -4.08 -9.61 6.98
C GLN A 51 -3.04 -9.67 5.85
N GLU A 52 -2.24 -8.62 5.70
CA GLU A 52 -1.23 -8.55 4.65
C GLU A 52 0.08 -9.27 5.03
N CYS A 53 0.35 -9.40 6.32
CA CYS A 53 1.52 -10.08 6.87
C CYS A 53 1.21 -11.48 7.39
N VAL A 54 0.48 -12.27 6.60
CA VAL A 54 0.14 -13.65 6.95
C VAL A 54 1.42 -14.50 7.11
N ASN A 55 1.40 -15.44 8.04
CA ASN A 55 2.48 -16.41 8.28
C ASN A 55 3.81 -15.82 8.74
N ILE A 56 3.84 -14.58 9.26
CA ILE A 56 5.03 -14.03 9.91
C ILE A 56 5.08 -14.51 11.36
N PRO A 57 6.05 -15.33 11.77
CA PRO A 57 6.20 -15.74 13.16
C PRO A 57 6.53 -14.51 14.01
N SER A 58 5.69 -14.20 14.98
CA SER A 58 5.91 -13.06 15.89
C SER A 58 5.45 -13.41 17.29
N ALA A 59 6.27 -13.08 18.28
CA ALA A 59 5.92 -13.19 19.70
C ALA A 59 5.09 -11.98 20.20
N GLY A 60 4.86 -10.97 19.35
CA GLY A 60 4.15 -9.74 19.68
C GLY A 60 3.36 -9.15 18.50
N PRO A 61 2.85 -7.91 18.62
CA PRO A 61 2.10 -7.27 17.55
C PRO A 61 2.94 -7.16 16.27
N ILE A 62 2.38 -7.61 15.14
CA ILE A 62 2.99 -7.44 13.83
C ILE A 62 2.81 -5.98 13.41
N LEU A 63 3.91 -5.25 13.27
CA LEU A 63 3.93 -3.85 12.82
C LEU A 63 4.26 -3.71 11.33
N GLY A 64 4.47 -4.82 10.64
CA GLY A 64 4.81 -4.80 9.23
C GLY A 64 5.52 -6.09 8.82
N CYS A 65 5.74 -6.20 7.52
CA CYS A 65 6.45 -7.31 6.91
C CYS A 65 6.97 -6.92 5.54
N HIS A 66 8.03 -7.60 5.12
CA HIS A 66 8.49 -7.56 3.74
C HIS A 66 8.27 -8.95 3.17
N VAL A 67 7.46 -9.04 2.11
CA VAL A 67 7.20 -10.28 1.40
C VAL A 67 7.62 -10.13 -0.05
N TRP A 68 8.05 -11.22 -0.65
CA TRP A 68 8.46 -11.24 -2.04
C TRP A 68 7.93 -12.49 -2.73
N ARG A 69 7.72 -12.38 -4.04
CA ARG A 69 7.40 -13.54 -4.89
C ARG A 69 8.13 -13.42 -6.22
N ARG A 70 8.47 -14.56 -6.81
CA ARG A 70 9.04 -14.61 -8.17
C ARG A 70 7.95 -14.66 -9.23
N VAL A 71 8.19 -13.95 -10.32
CA VAL A 71 7.37 -13.96 -11.54
C VAL A 71 8.28 -14.03 -12.77
N THR A 72 7.69 -14.35 -13.91
CA THR A 72 8.35 -14.18 -15.21
C THR A 72 8.25 -12.72 -15.62
N GLY A 73 9.41 -12.07 -15.80
CA GLY A 73 9.49 -10.68 -16.25
C GLY A 73 9.39 -10.53 -17.78
N PRO A 74 9.41 -9.28 -18.30
CA PRO A 74 9.24 -8.98 -19.72
C PRO A 74 10.22 -9.71 -20.65
N GLY A 75 11.47 -9.92 -20.22
CA GLY A 75 12.50 -10.65 -20.96
C GLY A 75 12.48 -12.17 -20.79
N GLY A 76 11.44 -12.73 -20.16
CA GLY A 76 11.35 -14.17 -19.84
C GLY A 76 12.19 -14.61 -18.63
N GLY A 77 13.01 -13.73 -18.07
CA GLY A 77 13.79 -13.97 -16.85
C GLY A 77 12.94 -13.96 -15.58
N SER A 78 13.47 -14.49 -14.48
CA SER A 78 12.80 -14.43 -13.17
C SER A 78 13.00 -13.05 -12.53
N VAL A 79 11.90 -12.42 -12.12
CA VAL A 79 11.86 -11.13 -11.41
C VAL A 79 11.24 -11.35 -10.03
N GLN A 80 11.76 -10.70 -9.01
CA GLN A 80 11.22 -10.67 -7.66
C GLN A 80 10.37 -9.41 -7.48
N LEU A 81 9.07 -9.61 -7.27
CA LEU A 81 8.17 -8.56 -6.82
C LEU A 81 8.31 -8.41 -5.32
N VAL A 82 8.33 -7.18 -4.84
CA VAL A 82 8.48 -6.85 -3.42
C VAL A 82 7.24 -6.14 -2.93
N LYS A 83 6.67 -6.64 -1.83
CA LYS A 83 5.61 -5.97 -1.09
C LYS A 83 6.09 -5.65 0.32
N ILE A 84 5.99 -4.37 0.69
CA ILE A 84 6.33 -3.88 2.02
C ILE A 84 5.06 -3.39 2.70
N VAL A 85 4.78 -3.92 3.87
CA VAL A 85 3.62 -3.53 4.69
C VAL A 85 4.15 -2.89 5.95
N ARG A 86 3.62 -1.72 6.33
CA ARG A 86 4.04 -0.97 7.52
C ARG A 86 2.81 -0.45 8.25
N PHE A 87 2.75 -0.74 9.55
CA PHE A 87 1.90 -0.02 10.49
C PHE A 87 2.47 1.38 10.70
N THR A 88 1.62 2.38 10.83
CA THR A 88 2.01 3.72 11.28
C THR A 88 0.96 4.29 12.23
N ASP A 89 1.41 5.08 13.20
CA ASP A 89 0.54 5.90 14.05
C ASP A 89 0.29 7.29 13.44
N ALA A 90 0.99 7.63 12.36
CA ALA A 90 0.83 8.88 11.62
C ALA A 90 1.03 8.63 10.11
N MET A 91 -0.03 8.79 9.33
CA MET A 91 0.05 8.60 7.88
C MET A 91 1.03 9.61 7.24
N PRO A 92 2.02 9.19 6.43
CA PRO A 92 2.87 10.10 5.65
C PRO A 92 2.02 10.98 4.72
N SER A 93 2.60 12.01 4.08
CA SER A 93 1.90 12.69 2.98
C SER A 93 1.90 11.79 1.73
N GLU A 94 0.94 12.01 0.81
CA GLU A 94 0.83 11.18 -0.40
C GLU A 94 2.10 11.29 -1.24
N LEU A 95 2.53 12.54 -1.48
CA LEU A 95 3.78 12.85 -2.16
C LEU A 95 5.00 12.21 -1.51
N SER A 96 5.13 12.27 -0.18
CA SER A 96 6.29 11.65 0.49
C SER A 96 6.32 10.13 0.31
N LEU A 97 5.16 9.48 0.41
CA LEU A 97 5.06 8.04 0.22
C LEU A 97 5.39 7.68 -1.24
N GLU A 98 4.90 8.47 -2.19
CA GLU A 98 5.16 8.25 -3.61
C GLU A 98 6.65 8.39 -3.95
N ILE A 99 7.34 9.42 -3.45
CA ILE A 99 8.80 9.58 -3.59
C ILE A 99 9.53 8.38 -2.99
N ASP A 100 9.16 7.96 -1.77
CA ASP A 100 9.80 6.82 -1.11
C ASP A 100 9.64 5.52 -1.92
N VAL A 101 8.45 5.28 -2.50
CA VAL A 101 8.23 4.08 -3.34
C VAL A 101 8.97 4.19 -4.67
N HIS A 102 9.17 5.40 -5.20
CA HIS A 102 9.94 5.64 -6.41
C HIS A 102 11.40 5.25 -6.24
N GLU A 103 12.05 5.76 -5.19
CA GLU A 103 13.44 5.42 -4.89
C GLU A 103 13.60 3.95 -4.50
N LEU A 104 12.59 3.38 -3.83
CA LEU A 104 12.57 1.94 -3.56
C LEU A 104 12.46 1.12 -4.84
N CYS A 105 11.67 1.57 -5.81
CA CYS A 105 11.57 0.92 -7.12
C CYS A 105 12.94 0.85 -7.81
N HIS A 106 13.69 1.96 -7.84
CA HIS A 106 15.07 1.99 -8.35
C HIS A 106 15.98 1.01 -7.63
N ALA A 107 15.95 1.03 -6.29
CA ALA A 107 16.77 0.14 -5.48
C ALA A 107 16.46 -1.34 -5.75
N ILE A 108 15.19 -1.72 -5.89
CA ILE A 108 14.79 -3.10 -6.18
C ILE A 108 15.11 -3.49 -7.63
N ALA A 109 14.95 -2.58 -8.60
CA ALA A 109 15.29 -2.83 -9.99
C ALA A 109 16.80 -3.06 -10.16
N ALA A 110 17.64 -2.25 -9.52
CA ALA A 110 19.10 -2.36 -9.57
C ALA A 110 19.65 -3.70 -9.03
N LEU A 111 18.89 -4.42 -8.22
CA LEU A 111 19.24 -5.73 -7.68
C LEU A 111 18.85 -6.89 -8.61
N GLN A 112 18.26 -6.60 -9.77
CA GLN A 112 17.66 -7.58 -10.66
C GLN A 112 18.12 -7.39 -12.10
N PRO A 113 18.12 -8.45 -12.93
CA PRO A 113 18.51 -8.35 -14.33
C PRO A 113 17.35 -7.83 -15.18
N ILE A 114 16.85 -6.63 -14.88
CA ILE A 114 15.78 -5.94 -15.61
C ILE A 114 16.17 -4.49 -15.87
N ASP A 115 15.61 -3.89 -16.92
CA ASP A 115 15.66 -2.44 -17.10
C ASP A 115 14.86 -1.73 -16.01
N ASP A 116 15.18 -0.47 -15.76
CA ASP A 116 14.47 0.38 -14.81
C ASP A 116 12.99 0.54 -15.21
N PRO A 117 12.05 -0.11 -14.47
CA PRO A 117 10.65 -0.02 -14.81
C PRO A 117 9.98 1.20 -14.17
N CYS A 118 10.68 1.97 -13.33
CA CYS A 118 10.10 3.03 -12.52
C CYS A 118 9.75 4.28 -13.35
N HIS A 119 10.28 4.36 -14.58
CA HIS A 119 10.05 5.46 -15.52
C HIS A 119 9.25 5.07 -16.77
N THR A 120 8.78 3.82 -16.89
CA THR A 120 8.23 3.30 -18.17
C THR A 120 6.86 3.88 -18.55
N ASP A 121 6.05 4.34 -17.59
CA ASP A 121 4.69 4.84 -17.85
C ASP A 121 4.67 6.36 -18.11
N ASN A 122 5.15 7.17 -17.16
CA ASN A 122 5.07 8.64 -17.21
C ASN A 122 6.44 9.35 -17.09
N GLY A 123 7.55 8.62 -17.28
CA GLY A 123 8.89 9.18 -17.15
C GLY A 123 9.33 9.46 -15.71
N GLY A 124 8.67 8.88 -14.71
CA GLY A 124 9.00 9.08 -13.30
C GLY A 124 8.35 10.32 -12.67
N ILE A 125 7.32 10.86 -13.32
CA ILE A 125 6.54 11.97 -12.77
C ILE A 125 5.66 11.44 -11.63
N ILE A 126 5.65 12.17 -10.51
CA ILE A 126 4.82 11.85 -9.36
C ILE A 126 3.53 12.65 -9.48
N GLU A 127 2.42 11.96 -9.78
CA GLU A 127 1.09 12.56 -9.97
C GLU A 127 0.21 12.23 -8.77
N SER A 128 0.40 12.93 -7.65
CA SER A 128 -0.43 12.74 -6.46
C SER A 128 -1.89 13.14 -6.76
N ALA A 129 -2.76 12.14 -6.95
CA ALA A 129 -4.17 12.29 -7.28
C ALA A 129 -5.02 11.37 -6.39
N ALA A 130 -5.83 12.03 -5.55
CA ALA A 130 -6.83 11.44 -4.67
C ALA A 130 -7.70 10.36 -5.34
N ALA A 131 -7.55 9.10 -4.92
CA ALA A 131 -8.60 8.08 -5.09
C ALA A 131 -8.35 6.89 -4.15
N SER A 132 -9.01 6.90 -3.00
CA SER A 132 -9.24 5.72 -2.18
C SER A 132 -10.06 4.68 -2.94
N ALA A 133 -9.43 3.62 -3.41
CA ALA A 133 -10.11 2.42 -3.90
C ALA A 133 -9.43 1.16 -3.34
N ALA A 134 -10.23 0.33 -2.66
CA ALA A 134 -9.79 -0.94 -2.07
C ALA A 134 -9.20 -1.88 -3.13
N VAL A 135 -7.95 -2.29 -2.96
CA VAL A 135 -7.29 -3.26 -3.83
C VAL A 135 -7.70 -4.67 -3.42
N ARG A 136 -8.48 -5.33 -4.28
CA ARG A 136 -8.82 -6.76 -4.17
C ARG A 136 -7.87 -7.55 -5.06
N TRP A 137 -7.01 -8.38 -4.47
CA TRP A 137 -6.17 -9.32 -5.20
C TRP A 137 -7.03 -10.50 -5.71
N ARG A 138 -6.87 -10.89 -6.97
CA ARG A 138 -7.28 -12.20 -7.50
C ARG A 138 -6.05 -13.10 -7.54
#